data_AF-A0A920FBP5-F1
#
_entry.id   AF-A0A920FBP5-F1
#
_cell.length_a   1.000
_cell.length_b   1.000
_cell.length_c   1.000
_cell.angle_alpha   90.00
_cell.angle_beta   90.00
_cell.angle_gamma   90.00
#
_symmetry.space_group_name_H-M   'P 1'
#
loop_
_entity.id
_entity.type
_entity.pdbx_description
1 polymer ?
#
loop_
_entity_poly.entity_id
_entity_poly.type
_entity_poly.pdbx_seq_one_letter_code
_entity_poly.pdbx_strand_id
1 'polypeptide(L)'
;MSSFRNTDILIIGSGLSGLSAALMLPDNLKITLITKTSLDECSTSWAQGGIASVLSNDDKFDIHIEDTLTNGHGLNNRMLLKNN
;
A
#
# COMPACT_ATOMS: atom_id res chain seq x y z
N MET A 1 17.81 19.22 24.99
CA MET A 1 18.70 18.37 24.18
C MET A 1 17.84 17.59 23.21
N SER A 2 18.09 17.65 21.91
CA SER A 2 17.44 16.77 20.92
C SER A 2 18.06 15.36 20.99
N SER A 3 17.22 14.33 20.84
CA SER A 3 17.66 12.93 20.76
C SER A 3 17.48 12.44 19.33
N PHE A 4 18.50 11.76 18.81
CA PHE A 4 18.52 11.22 17.45
C PHE A 4 18.45 9.69 17.49
N ARG A 5 17.75 9.07 16.53
CA ARG A 5 17.74 7.62 16.31
C ARG A 5 18.22 7.31 14.90
N ASN A 6 19.17 6.39 14.79
CA ASN A 6 19.59 5.82 13.51
C ASN A 6 18.71 4.62 13.15
N THR A 7 18.33 4.51 11.89
CA THR A 7 17.54 3.43 11.30
C THR A 7 17.97 3.27 9.84
N ASP A 8 17.90 2.06 9.29
CA ASP A 8 18.20 1.84 7.88
C ASP A 8 17.03 2.31 7.01
N ILE A 9 15.80 2.05 7.49
CA ILE A 9 14.56 2.45 6.84
C ILE A 9 13.64 3.14 7.86
N LEU A 10 13.11 4.31 7.47
CA LEU A 10 12.08 5.04 8.20
C LEU A 10 10.77 4.98 7.42
N ILE A 11 9.74 4.37 8.01
CA ILE A 11 8.38 4.30 7.45
C ILE A 11 7.49 5.28 8.22
N ILE A 12 6.83 6.19 7.49
CA ILE A 12 5.95 7.20 8.06
C ILE A 12 4.51 6.84 7.69
N GLY A 13 3.78 6.29 8.66
CA GLY A 13 2.39 5.84 8.54
C GLY A 13 2.23 4.36 8.86
N SER A 14 1.25 4.03 9.72
CA SER A 14 0.91 2.66 10.15
C SER A 14 -0.28 2.05 9.39
N GLY A 15 -0.66 2.62 8.24
CA GLY A 15 -1.70 2.03 7.39
C GLY A 15 -1.26 0.75 6.68
N LEU A 16 -2.15 0.17 5.86
CA LEU A 16 -1.89 -1.05 5.09
C LEU A 16 -0.54 -0.99 4.35
N SER A 17 -0.29 0.10 3.61
CA SER A 17 0.93 0.25 2.83
C SER A 17 2.20 0.25 3.69
N GLY A 18 2.21 0.95 4.82
CA GLY A 18 3.36 1.07 5.71
C GLY A 18 3.68 -0.24 6.42
N LEU A 19 2.66 -0.92 6.94
CA LEU A 19 2.82 -2.22 7.61
C LEU A 19 3.17 -3.33 6.61
N SER A 20 2.52 -3.38 5.44
CA SER A 20 2.88 -4.33 4.40
C SER A 20 4.31 -4.13 3.92
N ALA A 21 4.75 -2.88 3.72
CA ALA A 21 6.15 -2.60 3.39
C ALA A 21 7.10 -3.08 4.49
N ALA A 22 6.80 -2.80 5.77
CA ALA A 22 7.61 -3.25 6.89
C ALA A 22 7.77 -4.78 6.94
N LEU A 23 6.70 -5.52 6.65
CA LEU A 23 6.70 -6.99 6.64
C LEU A 23 7.44 -7.61 5.45
N MET A 24 7.53 -6.89 4.32
CA MET A 24 8.22 -7.37 3.11
C MET A 24 9.73 -7.06 3.12
N LEU A 25 10.19 -6.23 4.04
CA LEU A 25 11.60 -5.86 4.16
C LEU A 25 12.41 -6.97 4.86
N PRO A 26 13.70 -7.12 4.52
CA PRO A 26 14.57 -8.09 5.17
C PRO A 26 14.70 -7.87 6.69
N ASP A 27 14.64 -8.96 7.46
CA ASP A 27 14.74 -8.94 8.93
C ASP A 27 16.09 -8.43 9.47
N ASN A 28 17.13 -8.38 8.64
CA ASN A 28 18.45 -7.88 9.03
C ASN A 28 18.58 -6.36 8.97
N LEU A 29 17.53 -5.63 8.56
CA LEU A 29 17.50 -4.17 8.55
C LEU A 29 16.84 -3.63 9.82
N LYS A 30 17.38 -2.52 10.33
CA LYS A 30 16.73 -1.75 11.38
C LYS A 30 15.64 -0.87 10.77
N ILE A 31 14.39 -1.25 11.00
CA ILE A 31 13.22 -0.54 10.49
C ILE A 31 12.57 0.25 11.64
N THR A 32 12.33 1.53 11.43
CA THR A 32 11.56 2.38 12.34
C THR A 32 10.26 2.77 11.66
N LEU A 33 9.13 2.38 12.24
CA LEU A 33 7.82 2.84 11.83
C LEU A 33 7.32 3.91 12.79
N ILE A 34 6.86 5.04 12.25
CA ILE A 34 6.22 6.09 13.03
C ILE A 34 4.80 6.31 12.55
N THR A 35 3.90 6.64 13.47
CA THR A 35 2.53 7.04 13.16
C THR A 35 2.14 8.22 14.04
N LYS A 36 1.12 8.96 13.62
CA LYS A 36 0.70 10.20 14.29
C LYS A 36 0.08 9.94 15.66
N THR A 37 -0.63 8.81 15.81
CA THR A 37 -1.39 8.45 17.01
C THR A 37 -1.22 6.96 17.36
N SER A 38 -2.30 6.18 17.50
CA SER A 38 -2.21 4.73 17.66
C SER A 38 -2.00 4.03 16.31
N LEU A 39 -1.49 2.79 16.35
CA LEU A 39 -1.20 2.02 15.14
C LEU A 39 -2.44 1.75 14.28
N ASP A 40 -3.58 1.52 14.94
CA ASP A 40 -4.87 1.18 14.36
C ASP A 40 -5.72 2.41 14.00
N GLU A 41 -5.32 3.62 14.40
CA GLU A 41 -6.02 4.85 14.02
C GLU A 41 -5.57 5.34 12.63
N CYS A 42 -5.96 4.59 11.60
CA CYS A 42 -5.69 4.90 10.21
C CYS A 42 -6.87 4.51 9.30
N SER A 43 -6.95 5.09 8.09
CA SER A 43 -8.06 4.81 7.16
C SER A 43 -8.23 3.33 6.81
N THR A 44 -7.13 2.55 6.83
CA THR A 44 -7.17 1.11 6.59
C THR A 44 -8.09 0.38 7.57
N SER A 45 -8.07 0.73 8.85
CA SER A 45 -8.89 0.06 9.88
C SER A 45 -10.39 0.28 9.70
N TRP A 46 -10.78 1.29 8.92
CA TRP A 46 -12.18 1.66 8.66
C TRP A 46 -12.67 1.22 7.27
N ALA A 47 -11.83 0.56 6.46
CA ALA A 47 -12.21 0.11 5.12
C ALA A 47 -13.25 -1.02 5.18
N GLN A 48 -14.30 -0.92 4.35
CA GLN A 48 -15.43 -1.87 4.37
C GLN A 48 -15.65 -2.59 3.04
N GLY A 49 -15.37 -1.93 1.90
CA GLY A 49 -15.71 -2.45 0.57
C GLY A 49 -14.88 -3.64 0.09
N GLY A 50 -13.77 -3.94 0.76
CA GLY A 50 -12.84 -5.01 0.38
C GLY A 50 -11.74 -4.57 -0.58
N ILE A 51 -11.03 -5.55 -1.15
CA ILE A 51 -9.93 -5.37 -2.10
C ILE A 51 -10.38 -5.96 -3.44
N ALA A 52 -10.40 -5.15 -4.49
CA ALA A 52 -10.67 -5.63 -5.85
C ALA A 52 -9.48 -6.48 -6.34
N SER A 53 -9.76 -7.71 -6.79
CA SER A 53 -8.74 -8.64 -7.29
C SER A 53 -9.37 -9.68 -8.21
N VAL A 54 -8.60 -10.17 -9.17
CA VAL A 54 -8.99 -11.25 -10.08
C VAL A 54 -8.80 -12.59 -9.36
N LEU A 55 -9.88 -13.11 -8.78
CA LEU A 55 -9.86 -14.34 -7.98
C LEU A 55 -10.65 -15.50 -8.60
N SER A 56 -11.55 -15.21 -9.54
CA SER A 56 -12.37 -16.22 -10.22
C SER A 56 -11.84 -16.54 -11.61
N ASN A 57 -12.16 -17.73 -12.12
CA ASN A 57 -11.77 -18.15 -13.47
C ASN A 57 -12.44 -17.32 -14.58
N ASP A 58 -13.58 -16.71 -14.26
CA ASP A 58 -14.36 -15.89 -15.20
C ASP A 58 -13.92 -14.41 -15.19
N ASP A 59 -13.02 -14.04 -14.29
CA ASP A 59 -12.48 -12.70 -14.16
C ASP A 59 -11.09 -12.59 -14.83
N LYS A 60 -10.72 -11.40 -15.30
CA LYS A 60 -9.50 -11.17 -16.08
C LYS A 60 -8.84 -9.86 -15.72
N PHE A 61 -7.51 -9.87 -15.63
CA PHE A 61 -6.70 -8.67 -15.39
C PHE A 61 -6.97 -7.57 -16.40
N ASP A 62 -7.08 -7.91 -17.69
CA ASP A 62 -7.34 -6.92 -18.74
C ASP A 62 -8.65 -6.15 -18.51
N ILE A 63 -9.69 -6.81 -17.98
CA ILE A 63 -10.97 -6.18 -17.66
C ILE A 63 -10.77 -5.17 -16.51
N HIS A 64 -10.08 -5.55 -15.43
CA HIS A 64 -9.78 -4.65 -14.30
C HIS A 64 -8.94 -3.44 -14.72
N ILE A 65 -8.00 -3.63 -15.66
CA ILE A 65 -7.16 -2.55 -16.21
C ILE A 65 -8.02 -1.54 -16.97
N GLU A 66 -8.86 -2.01 -17.89
CA GLU A 66 -9.73 -1.11 -18.68
C GLU A 66 -10.75 -0.38 -17.79
N ASP A 67 -11.32 -1.06 -16.79
CA ASP A 67 -12.22 -0.43 -15.82
C ASP A 67 -11.52 0.67 -15.01
N THR A 68 -10.29 0.42 -14.56
CA THR A 68 -9.51 1.41 -13.81
C THR A 68 -9.18 2.63 -14.68
N LEU A 69 -8.78 2.41 -15.93
CA LEU A 69 -8.46 3.48 -16.89
C LEU A 69 -9.68 4.32 -17.26
N THR A 70 -10.82 3.66 -17.48
CA THR A 70 -12.09 4.31 -17.82
C THR A 70 -12.55 5.21 -16.68
N ASN A 71 -12.49 4.72 -15.44
CA ASN A 71 -12.93 5.46 -14.25
C ASN A 71 -11.96 6.54 -13.78
N GLY A 72 -10.68 6.51 -14.20
CA GLY A 72 -9.75 7.61 -13.90
C GLY A 72 -9.67 8.69 -14.97
N HIS A 73 -10.60 8.71 -15.93
CA HIS A 73 -10.84 9.83 -16.84
C HIS A 73 -9.59 10.30 -17.61
N GLY A 74 -8.73 9.36 -18.01
CA GLY A 74 -7.51 9.66 -18.77
C GLY A 74 -6.35 10.26 -17.95
N LEU A 75 -6.49 10.32 -16.63
CA LEU A 75 -5.45 10.82 -15.72
C LEU A 75 -4.57 9.71 -15.14
N ASN A 76 -4.95 8.44 -15.32
CA ASN A 76 -4.13 7.33 -14.87
C ASN A 76 -2.89 7.16 -15.74
N ASN A 77 -1.81 6.65 -15.14
CA ASN A 77 -0.67 6.14 -15.88
C ASN A 77 -0.91 4.65 -16.23
N ARG A 78 -1.21 4.37 -17.50
CA ARG A 78 -1.44 2.99 -17.99
C ARG A 78 -0.27 2.05 -17.70
N MET A 79 0.97 2.53 -17.67
CA MET A 79 2.14 1.67 -17.43
C MET A 79 2.16 1.07 -16.03
N LEU A 80 1.51 1.70 -15.04
CA LEU A 80 1.45 1.19 -13.67
C LEU A 80 0.36 0.13 -13.46
N LEU A 81 -0.54 -0.05 -14.42
CA LEU A 81 -1.65 -1.00 -14.33
C LEU A 81 -1.33 -2.35 -15.01
N LYS A 82 -0.28 -2.41 -15.82
CA LYS A 82 0.13 -3.64 -16.49
C LYS A 82 0.94 -4.52 -15.53
N ASN A 83 0.64 -5.82 -15.51
CA ASN A 83 1.51 -6.79 -14.85
C ASN A 83 2.86 -6.90 -15.61
N ASN A 84 3.94 -7.09 -14.85
CA ASN A 84 5.24 -7.50 -15.38
C ASN A 84 5.23 -8.99 -15.74
#